data_AF-A0A950XMK5-F1
#
_entry.id   AF-A0A950XMK5-F1
#
_cell.length_a   1.000
_cell.length_b   1.000
_cell.length_c   1.000
_cell.angle_alpha   90.00
_cell.angle_beta   90.00
_cell.angle_gamma   90.00
#
_symmetry.space_group_name_H-M   'P 1'
#
loop_
_entity.id
_entity.type
_entity.pdbx_description
1 polymer ?
#
loop_
_entity_poly.entity_id
_entity_poly.type
_entity_poly.pdbx_seq_one_letter_code
_entity_poly.pdbx_strand_id
1 'polypeptide(L)' 'MEPHRIPELVPVETLRSGDPITDVEGGGQHYIVLEAKAIGESCVVLELESKANHQLRVIEMSFPAGYRMGRSPRRIL' A
#
# COMPACT_ATOMS: atom_id res chain seq x y z
N MET A 1 9.27 -11.50 -21.33
CA MET A 1 8.27 -10.44 -21.08
C MET A 1 7.27 -11.00 -20.09
N GLU A 2 7.39 -10.66 -18.81
CA GLU A 2 6.31 -10.92 -17.85
C GLU A 2 5.14 -9.99 -18.23
N PRO A 3 3.88 -10.45 -18.25
CA PRO A 3 2.76 -9.58 -18.55
C PRO A 3 2.76 -8.44 -17.53
N HIS A 4 2.67 -7.20 -18.00
CA HIS A 4 2.36 -6.05 -17.16
C HIS A 4 1.00 -6.31 -16.50
N ARG A 5 0.99 -7.01 -15.36
CA ARG A 5 -0.21 -7.18 -14.55
C ARG A 5 -0.55 -5.80 -14.03
N ILE A 6 -1.63 -5.24 -14.55
CA ILE A 6 -2.21 -4.01 -14.06
C ILE A 6 -2.47 -4.22 -12.56
N PRO A 7 -1.96 -3.34 -11.68
CA PRO A 7 -2.22 -3.42 -10.25
C PRO A 7 -3.73 -3.43 -9.99
N GLU A 8 -4.19 -4.29 -9.08
CA GLU A 8 -5.59 -4.30 -8.67
C GLU A 8 -5.84 -3.05 -7.79
N LEU A 9 -6.78 -2.19 -8.17
CA LEU A 9 -7.12 -1.01 -7.37
C LEU A 9 -8.04 -1.40 -6.21
N VAL A 10 -7.49 -1.47 -5.01
CA VAL A 10 -8.18 -1.89 -3.79
C VAL A 10 -8.31 -0.75 -2.78
N PRO A 11 -9.37 -0.72 -1.96
CA PRO A 11 -9.52 0.29 -0.92
C PRO A 11 -8.60 -0.02 0.28
N VAL A 12 -8.10 1.02 0.96
CA VAL A 12 -7.10 0.93 2.05
C VAL A 12 -7.52 0.03 3.22
N GLU A 13 -8.83 -0.10 3.49
CA GLU A 13 -9.42 -0.94 4.53
C GLU A 13 -9.22 -2.44 4.29
N THR A 14 -8.95 -2.83 3.04
CA THR A 14 -8.78 -4.24 2.66
C THR A 14 -7.32 -4.69 2.69
N LEU A 15 -6.40 -3.74 2.89
CA LEU A 15 -4.98 -3.99 2.91
C LEU A 15 -4.56 -4.75 4.17
N ARG A 16 -3.59 -5.64 4.00
CA ARG A 16 -3.05 -6.46 5.08
C ARG A 16 -1.55 -6.36 5.11
N SER A 17 -0.98 -6.65 6.28
CA SER A 17 0.46 -6.80 6.44
C SER A 17 1.05 -7.73 5.35
N GLY A 18 2.13 -7.28 4.72
CA GLY A 18 2.80 -7.92 3.60
C GLY A 18 2.23 -7.61 2.21
N ASP A 19 1.18 -6.81 2.08
CA ASP A 19 0.68 -6.40 0.76
C ASP A 19 1.63 -5.39 0.11
N PRO A 20 2.13 -5.67 -1.12
CA PRO A 20 2.86 -4.69 -1.91
C PRO A 20 1.86 -3.75 -2.59
N ILE A 21 1.96 -2.46 -2.30
CA ILE A 21 1.05 -1.44 -2.79
C ILE A 21 1.78 -0.33 -3.55
N THR A 22 1.03 0.39 -4.37
CA THR A 22 1.45 1.59 -5.10
C THR A 22 0.41 2.66 -4.88
N ASP A 23 0.86 3.82 -4.40
CA ASP A 23 0.01 4.99 -4.27
C ASP A 23 -0.17 5.65 -5.64
N VAL A 24 -1.22 5.23 -6.36
CA VAL A 24 -1.50 5.66 -7.73
C VAL A 24 -1.94 7.13 -7.80
N GLU A 25 -2.57 7.63 -6.73
CA GLU A 25 -3.02 9.02 -6.63
C GLU A 25 -1.91 9.94 -6.07
N GLY A 26 -1.03 9.42 -5.22
CA GLY A 26 0.12 10.11 -4.63
C GLY A 26 1.42 10.04 -5.45
N GLY A 27 1.33 9.85 -6.76
CA GLY A 27 2.48 9.96 -7.68
C GLY A 27 3.28 8.67 -7.90
N GLY A 28 2.70 7.51 -7.63
CA GLY A 28 3.25 6.20 -7.97
C GLY A 28 4.27 5.64 -6.97
N GLN A 29 4.25 6.10 -5.72
CA GLN A 29 5.17 5.60 -4.70
C GLN A 29 4.84 4.16 -4.30
N HIS A 30 5.87 3.34 -4.11
CA HIS A 30 5.73 1.93 -3.77
C HIS A 30 6.00 1.69 -2.29
N TYR A 31 5.16 0.86 -1.67
CA TYR A 31 5.26 0.49 -0.26
C TYR A 31 4.97 -0.99 -0.04
N ILE A 32 5.44 -1.52 1.09
CA ILE A 32 4.93 -2.76 1.68
C ILE A 32 4.16 -2.40 2.93
N VAL A 33 2.92 -2.89 3.06
CA VAL A 33 2.13 -2.67 4.26
C VAL A 33 2.73 -3.48 5.41
N LEU A 34 3.07 -2.82 6.51
CA LEU A 34 3.55 -3.47 7.74
C LEU A 34 2.38 -3.72 8.70
N GLU A 35 1.55 -2.69 8.91
CA GLU A 35 0.34 -2.75 9.73
C GLU A 35 -0.77 -1.89 9.10
N ALA A 36 -2.03 -2.28 9.33
CA ALA A 36 -3.19 -1.51 8.94
C ALA A 36 -4.19 -1.44 10.11
N LYS A 37 -4.62 -0.23 10.45
CA LYS A 37 -5.54 0.02 11.56
C LYS A 37 -6.66 0.98 11.14
N ALA A 38 -7.89 0.47 11.14
CA ALA A 38 -9.07 1.31 10.97
C ALA A 38 -9.32 2.14 12.24
N ILE A 39 -9.51 3.45 12.05
CA ILE A 39 -9.88 4.40 13.10
C ILE A 39 -11.31 4.83 12.84
N GLY A 40 -12.25 4.09 13.43
CA GLY A 40 -13.68 4.23 13.12
C GLY A 40 -13.99 3.84 11.68
N GLU A 41 -14.99 4.49 11.08
CA GLU A 41 -15.46 4.20 9.70
C GLU A 41 -14.85 5.15 8.65
N SER A 42 -14.11 6.17 9.07
CA SER A 42 -13.70 7.29 8.19
C SER A 42 -12.23 7.31 7.81
N CYS A 43 -11.37 6.58 8.53
CA CYS A 43 -9.92 6.69 8.39
C CYS A 43 -9.23 5.36 8.61
N VAL A 44 -8.18 5.11 7.83
CA VAL A 44 -7.25 3.99 8.02
C VAL A 44 -5.85 4.55 8.19
N VAL A 45 -5.16 4.12 9.24
CA VAL A 45 -3.73 4.38 9.45
C VAL A 45 -2.96 3.15 8.97
N LEU A 46 -1.99 3.38 8.08
CA LEU A 46 -1.08 2.35 7.58
C LEU A 46 0.33 2.63 8.10
N GLU A 47 0.96 1.59 8.64
CA GLU A 47 2.42 1.55 8.76
C GLU A 47 2.98 0.94 7.48
N LEU A 48 3.92 1.63 6.85
CA LEU A 48 4.43 1.32 5.52
C LEU A 48 5.95 1.22 5.55
N GLU A 49 6.49 0.17 4.92
CA GLU A 49 7.89 0.12 4.52
C GLU A 49 8.04 0.80 3.17
N SER A 50 8.87 1.84 3.11
CA SER A 50 9.28 2.52 1.89
C SER A 50 10.76 2.26 1.62
N LYS A 51 11.09 1.95 0.36
CA LYS A 51 12.48 1.85 -0.10
C LYS A 51 12.81 3.04 -0.99
N ALA A 52 13.49 4.02 -0.43
CA ALA A 52 13.96 5.20 -1.15
C ALA A 52 15.47 5.35 -0.96
N ASN A 53 16.20 5.69 -2.04
CA ASN A 53 17.65 5.93 -2.00
C ASN A 53 18.46 4.78 -1.36
N HIS A 54 18.11 3.53 -1.68
CA HIS A 54 18.72 2.31 -1.10
C HIS A 54 18.59 2.17 0.42
N GLN A 55 17.72 2.96 1.06
CA GLN A 55 17.40 2.86 2.48
C GLN A 55 15.97 2.38 2.67
N LEU A 56 15.79 1.49 3.64
CA LEU A 56 14.47 1.13 4.15
C LEU A 56 14.05 2.15 5.20
N ARG A 57 12.81 2.58 5.12
CA ARG A 57 12.19 3.50 6.08
C ARG A 57 10.82 2.96 6.45
N VAL A 58 10.49 3.06 7.73
CA VAL A 58 9.12 2.85 8.22
C VAL A 58 8.47 4.22 8.34
N ILE A 59 7.28 4.36 7.76
CA ILE A 59 6.50 5.58 7.80
C ILE A 59 5.06 5.25 8.16
N GLU A 60 4.43 6.12 8.93
CA GLU A 60 3.00 6.04 9.25
C GLU A 60 2.26 7.07 8.39
N MET A 61 1.17 6.66 7.75
CA MET A 61 0.30 7.53 6.97
C MET A 61 -1.16 7.25 7.26
N SER A 62 -1.97 8.31 7.24
CA SER A 62 -3.42 8.21 7.38
C SER A 62 -4.12 8.48 6.06
N PHE A 63 -5.11 7.66 5.75
CA PHE A 63 -5.88 7.73 4.52
C PHE A 63 -7.38 7.77 4.85
N PRO A 64 -8.18 8.54 4.09
CA PRO A 64 -9.61 8.46 4.22
C PRO A 64 -10.11 7.08 3.80
N ALA A 65 -11.20 6.63 4.43
CA ALA A 65 -11.91 5.44 4.01
C ALA A 65 -12.28 5.53 2.51
N GLY A 66 -12.14 4.43 1.77
CA GLY A 66 -12.36 4.34 0.34
C GLY A 66 -11.20 4.84 -0.53
N TYR A 67 -10.12 5.37 0.06
CA TYR A 67 -8.92 5.71 -0.70
C TYR A 67 -8.36 4.46 -1.39
N ARG A 68 -7.94 4.59 -2.65
CA ARG A 68 -7.57 3.45 -3.50
C ARG A 68 -6.08 3.35 -3.67
N MET A 69 -5.57 2.14 -3.50
CA MET A 69 -4.17 1.78 -3.71
C MET A 69 -4.08 0.72 -4.81
N GLY A 70 -3.04 0.80 -5.64
CA GLY A 70 -2.71 -0.28 -6.56
C GLY A 70 -2.03 -1.41 -5.81
N ARG A 71 -2.70 -2.54 -5.61
CA ARG A 71 -2.10 -3.73 -5.00
C ARG A 71 -1.52 -4.64 -6.08
N SER A 72 -0.23 -4.94 -5.96
CA SER A 72 0.41 -5.93 -6.83
C SER A 72 0.18 -7.34 -6.27
N PRO A 73 0.06 -8.38 -7.13
CA PRO A 73 0.00 -9.75 -6.65
C PRO A 73 1.26 -10.05 -5.81
N ARG A 74 1.07 -10.63 -4.62
CA ARG A 74 2.19 -11.12 -3.80
C ARG A 74 3.00 -12.09 -4.66
N ARG A 75 4.25 -11.76 -4.96
CA ARG A 75 5.17 -12.71 -5.60
C ARG A 75 5.56 -13.70 -4.51
N ILE A 76 4.89 -14.85 -4.49
CA ILE A 76 5.39 -16.02 -3.78
C ILE A 76 6.66 -16.41 -4.55
N LEU A 77 7.81 -16.17 -3.94
CA LEU A 77 9.10 -16.68 -4.42
C LEU A 77 9.26 -18.14 -3.98
#